data_AF-A0A8D8K666-F1
#
_entry.id   AF-A0A8D8K666-F1
#
_cell.length_a   1.000
_cell.length_b   1.000
_cell.length_c   1.000
_cell.angle_alpha   90.00
_cell.angle_beta   90.00
_cell.angle_gamma   90.00
#
_symmetry.space_group_name_H-M   'P 1'
#
loop_
_entity.id
_entity.type
_entity.pdbx_description
1 polymer ?
#
loop_
_entity_poly.entity_id
_entity_poly.type
_entity_poly.pdbx_seq_one_letter_code
_entity_poly.pdbx_strand_id
1 'polypeptide(L)'
;ECVPFCSIECQNGTCVGPDTCQCLPGYQQSHTEANSCEPSCDSKFVDIANGDCIAPNVLQCSEGFQLEYSPLSGRTFCRYPCDAECIHGLCLSDGSCQCWDGFSPSDGADNVCEPIGKNCTQSL
;
A
#
# COMPACT_ATOMS: atom_id res chain seq x y z
N GLU A 1 2.86 -48.79 -2.05
CA GLU A 1 3.26 -47.37 -2.10
C GLU A 1 2.11 -46.54 -1.55
N CYS A 2 2.37 -45.61 -0.64
CA CYS A 2 1.34 -44.70 -0.13
C CYS A 2 1.52 -43.35 -0.81
N VAL A 3 0.45 -42.79 -1.36
CA VAL A 3 0.43 -41.43 -1.91
C VAL A 3 -0.34 -40.51 -0.97
N PRO A 4 0.08 -39.25 -0.80
CA PRO A 4 -0.68 -38.28 -0.02
C PRO A 4 -2.05 -38.03 -0.66
N PHE A 5 -3.07 -37.83 0.17
CA PHE A 5 -4.44 -37.63 -0.26
C PHE A 5 -5.08 -36.49 0.54
N CYS A 6 -5.68 -35.54 -0.17
CA CYS A 6 -6.45 -34.46 0.40
C CYS A 6 -7.85 -34.52 -0.21
N SER A 7 -8.87 -34.53 0.64
CA SER A 7 -10.29 -34.59 0.24
C SER A 7 -10.74 -33.32 -0.48
N ILE A 8 -10.10 -32.20 -0.15
CA ILE A 8 -10.20 -30.90 -0.81
C ILE A 8 -8.80 -30.55 -1.29
N GLU A 9 -8.68 -30.03 -2.51
CA GLU A 9 -7.39 -29.64 -3.07
C GLU A 9 -6.74 -28.51 -2.26
N CYS A 10 -5.42 -28.61 -2.06
CA CYS A 10 -4.65 -27.57 -1.38
C CYS A 10 -4.51 -26.33 -2.27
N GLN A 11 -5.17 -25.23 -1.92
CA GLN A 11 -5.02 -23.96 -2.64
C GLN A 11 -3.67 -23.31 -2.27
N ASN A 12 -2.83 -23.02 -3.27
CA ASN A 12 -1.46 -22.50 -3.09
C ASN A 12 -0.56 -23.38 -2.19
N GLY A 13 -0.77 -24.71 -2.24
CA GLY A 13 0.00 -25.67 -1.47
C GLY A 13 0.10 -27.02 -2.17
N THR A 14 0.87 -27.91 -1.56
CA THR A 14 1.02 -29.30 -1.98
C THR A 14 0.46 -30.20 -0.89
N CYS A 15 -0.33 -31.21 -1.27
CA CYS A 15 -0.80 -32.23 -0.34
C CYS A 15 0.36 -33.13 0.09
N VAL A 16 0.67 -33.18 1.38
CA VAL A 16 1.81 -33.94 1.95
C VAL A 16 1.39 -35.04 2.92
N GLY A 17 0.11 -35.14 3.20
CA GLY A 17 -0.47 -36.17 4.06
C GLY A 17 -2.01 -36.12 4.01
N PRO A 18 -2.70 -37.00 4.75
CA PRO A 18 -4.16 -36.97 4.86
C PRO A 18 -4.65 -35.58 5.26
N ASP A 19 -5.35 -34.91 4.35
CA ASP A 19 -5.89 -33.55 4.54
C ASP A 19 -4.86 -32.56 5.13
N THR A 20 -3.59 -32.73 4.73
CA THR A 20 -2.47 -31.93 5.24
C THR A 20 -1.80 -31.22 4.08
N CYS A 21 -1.92 -29.90 4.06
CA CYS A 21 -1.31 -29.03 3.05
C CYS A 21 0.03 -28.47 3.53
N GLN A 22 1.04 -28.53 2.66
CA GLN A 22 2.27 -27.76 2.79
C GLN A 22 2.19 -26.55 1.85
N CYS A 23 2.18 -25.34 2.40
CA CYS A 23 2.10 -24.12 1.60
C CYS A 23 3.31 -23.93 0.70
N LEU A 24 3.07 -23.37 -0.49
CA LEU A 24 4.13 -22.98 -1.43
C LEU A 24 5.01 -21.86 -0.83
N PRO A 25 6.26 -21.69 -1.30
CA PRO A 25 7.12 -20.61 -0.85
C PRO A 25 6.45 -19.24 -0.99
N GLY A 26 6.49 -18.44 0.08
CA GLY A 26 5.84 -17.13 0.12
C GLY A 26 4.34 -17.18 0.46
N TYR A 27 3.79 -18.36 0.74
CA TYR A 27 2.43 -18.53 1.27
C TYR A 27 2.47 -19.08 2.70
N GLN A 28 1.42 -18.85 3.45
CA GLN A 28 1.25 -19.29 4.83
C GLN A 28 -0.13 -19.94 5.00
N GLN A 29 -0.26 -20.82 5.99
CA GLN A 29 -1.53 -21.50 6.27
C GLN A 29 -2.64 -20.47 6.52
N SER A 30 -3.76 -20.60 5.80
CA SER A 30 -4.93 -19.75 6.04
C SER A 30 -5.45 -19.94 7.45
N HIS A 31 -5.90 -18.84 8.06
CA HIS A 31 -6.51 -18.86 9.38
C HIS A 31 -7.97 -19.32 9.37
N THR A 32 -8.60 -19.35 8.19
CA THR A 32 -10.03 -19.66 8.03
C THR A 32 -10.26 -21.02 7.36
N GLU A 33 -9.37 -21.43 6.46
CA GLU A 33 -9.51 -22.65 5.67
C GLU A 33 -8.29 -23.57 5.79
N ALA A 34 -8.48 -24.79 6.32
CA ALA A 34 -7.37 -25.74 6.52
C ALA A 34 -6.69 -26.20 5.21
N ASN A 35 -7.39 -26.15 4.08
CA ASN A 35 -6.87 -26.55 2.77
C ASN A 35 -6.40 -25.35 1.93
N SER A 36 -6.31 -24.16 2.52
CA SER A 36 -5.90 -22.96 1.80
C SER A 36 -4.63 -22.36 2.39
N CYS A 37 -3.79 -21.85 1.51
CA CYS A 37 -2.61 -21.07 1.86
C CYS A 37 -2.76 -19.66 1.31
N GLU A 38 -2.71 -18.69 2.23
CA GLU A 38 -2.80 -17.27 1.95
C GLU A 38 -1.41 -16.70 1.60
N PRO A 39 -1.33 -15.73 0.68
CA PRO A 39 -0.07 -15.10 0.33
C PRO A 39 0.53 -14.36 1.53
N SER A 40 1.85 -14.39 1.63
CA SER A 40 2.61 -13.69 2.66
C SER A 40 3.29 -12.45 2.06
N CYS A 41 3.11 -11.31 2.72
CA CYS A 41 3.81 -10.06 2.40
C CYS A 41 4.75 -9.73 3.57
N ASP A 42 6.05 -9.71 3.31
CA ASP A 42 7.04 -9.33 4.31
C ASP A 42 7.02 -7.82 4.51
N SER A 43 6.76 -7.40 5.75
CA SER A 43 6.68 -5.99 6.15
C SER A 43 7.97 -5.20 5.91
N LYS A 44 9.09 -5.88 5.62
CA LYS A 44 10.32 -5.24 5.18
C LYS A 44 10.24 -4.67 3.76
N PHE A 45 9.41 -5.27 2.89
CA PHE A 45 9.32 -4.92 1.46
C PHE A 45 7.95 -4.39 1.07
N VAL A 46 6.90 -4.72 1.82
CA VAL A 46 5.52 -4.33 1.49
C VAL A 46 4.84 -3.78 2.73
N ASP A 47 4.29 -2.58 2.62
CA ASP A 47 3.34 -2.03 3.59
C ASP A 47 1.93 -2.35 3.11
N ILE A 48 1.21 -3.19 3.86
CA ILE A 48 -0.14 -3.64 3.50
C ILE A 48 -1.22 -2.62 3.86
N ALA A 49 -0.87 -1.45 4.41
CA ALA A 49 -1.85 -0.42 4.66
C ALA A 49 -2.56 0.00 3.35
N ASN A 50 -3.90 0.04 3.40
CA ASN A 50 -4.77 0.39 2.26
C ASN A 50 -4.65 -0.53 1.04
N GLY A 51 -4.36 -1.81 1.28
CA GLY A 51 -4.35 -2.83 0.25
C GLY A 51 -4.33 -4.24 0.81
N ASP A 52 -4.44 -5.22 -0.08
CA ASP A 52 -4.43 -6.63 0.23
C ASP A 52 -3.22 -7.31 -0.42
N CYS A 53 -2.63 -8.27 0.29
CA CYS A 53 -1.62 -9.14 -0.28
C CYS A 53 -2.32 -10.18 -1.18
N ILE A 54 -2.06 -10.16 -2.48
CA ILE A 54 -2.75 -11.04 -3.45
C ILE A 54 -1.85 -12.14 -4.01
N ALA A 55 -0.55 -12.00 -3.84
CA ALA A 55 0.49 -12.97 -4.12
C ALA A 55 1.70 -12.65 -3.23
N PRO A 56 2.70 -13.56 -3.11
CA PRO A 56 3.85 -13.33 -2.25
C PRO A 56 4.55 -12.00 -2.55
N ASN A 57 4.55 -11.08 -1.58
CA ASN A 57 5.05 -9.70 -1.72
C ASN A 57 4.41 -8.87 -2.85
N VAL A 58 3.20 -9.22 -3.30
CA VAL A 58 2.44 -8.47 -4.31
C VAL A 58 1.24 -7.83 -3.64
N LEU A 59 1.25 -6.51 -3.60
CA LEU A 59 0.20 -5.68 -3.00
C LEU A 59 -0.79 -5.23 -4.07
N GLN A 60 -2.08 -5.46 -3.81
CA GLN A 60 -3.16 -4.82 -4.55
C GLN A 60 -3.76 -3.71 -3.69
N CYS A 61 -3.74 -2.48 -4.19
CA CYS A 61 -4.33 -1.36 -3.47
C CYS A 61 -5.85 -1.43 -3.46
N SER A 62 -6.43 -1.01 -2.33
CA SER A 62 -7.86 -0.80 -2.20
C SER A 62 -8.35 0.31 -3.16
N GLU A 63 -9.65 0.35 -3.40
CA GLU A 63 -10.26 1.34 -4.29
C GLU A 63 -9.86 2.77 -3.90
N GLY A 64 -9.46 3.58 -4.90
CA GLY A 64 -8.99 4.95 -4.72
C GLY A 64 -7.51 5.09 -4.36
N PHE A 65 -6.79 4.01 -4.01
CA PHE A 65 -5.35 4.06 -3.73
C PHE A 65 -4.52 3.63 -4.95
N GLN A 66 -3.31 4.19 -5.05
CA GLN A 66 -2.34 3.87 -6.09
C GLN A 66 -1.07 3.25 -5.48
N LEU A 67 -0.49 2.32 -6.22
CA LEU A 67 0.74 1.63 -5.81
C LEU A 67 1.94 2.56 -5.95
N GLU A 68 2.70 2.74 -4.87
CA GLU A 68 3.92 3.55 -4.85
C GLU A 68 5.09 2.75 -4.23
N TYR A 69 6.32 3.13 -4.59
CA TYR A 69 7.55 2.59 -4.02
C TYR A 69 8.33 3.71 -3.33
N SER A 70 8.75 3.47 -2.09
CA SER A 70 9.62 4.39 -1.34
C SER A 70 11.07 3.91 -1.41
N PRO A 71 11.97 4.65 -2.10
CA PRO A 71 13.38 4.32 -2.14
C PRO A 71 14.08 4.40 -0.77
N LEU A 72 13.51 5.16 0.18
CA LEU A 72 14.06 5.35 1.52
C LEU A 72 13.80 4.14 2.43
N SER A 73 12.58 3.62 2.42
CA SER A 73 12.22 2.43 3.22
C SER A 73 12.45 1.14 2.45
N GLY A 74 12.60 1.20 1.12
CA GLY A 74 12.67 0.04 0.24
C GLY A 74 11.34 -0.69 0.12
N ARG A 75 10.21 -0.04 0.45
CA ARG A 75 8.89 -0.66 0.51
C ARG A 75 7.98 -0.22 -0.61
N THR A 76 7.17 -1.16 -1.08
CA THR A 76 5.97 -0.89 -1.88
C THR A 76 4.79 -0.66 -0.94
N PHE A 77 3.96 0.34 -1.21
CA PHE A 77 2.83 0.73 -0.37
C PHE A 77 1.71 1.36 -1.20
N CYS A 78 0.52 1.48 -0.62
CA CYS A 78 -0.63 2.11 -1.27
C CYS A 78 -0.82 3.53 -0.74
N ARG A 79 -0.84 4.50 -1.66
CA ARG A 79 -1.05 5.91 -1.36
C ARG A 79 -2.30 6.43 -2.05
N TYR A 80 -3.07 7.24 -1.33
CA TYR A 80 -4.16 7.99 -1.94
C TYR A 80 -3.58 9.08 -2.86
N PRO A 81 -3.90 9.08 -4.16
CA PRO A 81 -3.47 10.15 -5.05
C PRO A 81 -4.24 11.44 -4.70
N CYS A 82 -3.59 12.60 -4.80
CA CYS A 82 -4.34 13.85 -4.79
C CYS A 82 -5.09 14.00 -6.12
N ASP A 83 -6.37 14.38 -6.07
CA ASP A 83 -7.21 14.61 -7.26
C ASP A 83 -6.60 15.67 -8.19
N ALA A 84 -5.90 16.65 -7.60
CA ALA A 84 -5.09 17.64 -8.29
C ALA A 84 -3.69 17.72 -7.65
N GLU A 85 -2.65 17.92 -8.47
CA GLU A 85 -1.28 18.09 -7.96
C GLU A 85 -1.19 19.30 -7.01
N CYS A 86 -0.53 19.10 -5.87
CA CYS A 86 -0.26 20.16 -4.90
C CYS A 86 0.78 21.13 -5.47
N ILE A 87 0.37 22.34 -5.84
CA ILE A 87 1.28 23.39 -6.31
C ILE A 87 1.95 24.04 -5.10
N HIS A 88 3.28 23.94 -5.01
CA HIS A 88 4.09 24.36 -3.85
C HIS A 88 3.73 23.68 -2.52
N GLY A 89 3.31 22.41 -2.61
CA GLY A 89 2.99 21.60 -1.44
C GLY A 89 3.32 20.13 -1.65
N LEU A 90 3.19 19.35 -0.58
CA LEU A 90 3.25 17.90 -0.59
C LEU A 90 1.82 17.34 -0.47
N CYS A 91 1.49 16.37 -1.32
CA CYS A 91 0.26 15.58 -1.17
C CYS A 91 0.39 14.68 0.07
N LEU A 92 -0.55 14.75 1.00
CA LEU A 92 -0.63 13.87 2.15
C LEU A 92 -1.44 12.61 1.83
N SER A 93 -1.34 11.61 2.69
CA SER A 93 -2.02 10.31 2.51
C SER A 93 -3.55 10.40 2.58
N ASP A 94 -4.10 11.51 3.07
CA ASP A 94 -5.53 11.81 3.12
C ASP A 94 -6.02 12.62 1.90
N GLY A 95 -5.13 12.87 0.92
CA GLY A 95 -5.43 13.66 -0.27
C GLY A 95 -5.34 15.18 -0.06
N SER A 96 -4.99 15.66 1.13
CA SER A 96 -4.79 17.10 1.39
C SER A 96 -3.39 17.57 1.01
N CYS A 97 -3.23 18.87 0.73
CA CYS A 97 -1.94 19.47 0.43
C CYS A 97 -1.31 20.14 1.66
N GLN A 98 -0.13 19.66 2.06
CA GLN A 98 0.73 20.35 3.01
C GLN A 98 1.61 21.37 2.28
N CYS A 99 1.36 22.66 2.47
CA CYS A 99 2.17 23.71 1.87
C CYS A 99 3.62 23.70 2.37
N TRP A 100 4.56 24.02 1.48
CA TRP A 100 5.96 24.21 1.86
C TRP A 100 6.15 25.47 2.73
N ASP A 101 7.28 25.55 3.41
CA ASP A 101 7.61 26.70 4.25
C ASP A 101 7.53 28.02 3.48
N GLY A 102 6.79 28.98 4.04
CA GLY A 102 6.56 30.29 3.41
C GLY A 102 5.38 30.33 2.45
N PHE A 103 4.60 29.25 2.33
CA PHE A 103 3.35 29.20 1.58
C PHE A 103 2.16 28.88 2.50
N SER A 104 0.98 29.36 2.14
CA SER A 104 -0.29 29.06 2.82
C SER A 104 -1.33 28.55 1.81
N PRO A 105 -2.33 27.76 2.24
CA PRO A 105 -3.43 27.34 1.36
C PRO A 105 -4.09 28.55 0.68
N SER A 106 -4.40 28.42 -0.62
CA SER A 106 -5.13 29.43 -1.38
C SER A 106 -6.60 29.45 -0.96
N ASP A 107 -7.23 30.63 -0.92
CA ASP A 107 -8.65 30.80 -0.59
C ASP A 107 -9.60 30.22 -1.67
N GLY A 108 -9.10 29.90 -2.86
CA GLY A 108 -9.92 29.48 -4.02
C GLY A 108 -9.55 28.14 -4.65
N ALA A 109 -8.50 27.48 -4.16
CA ALA A 109 -8.05 26.19 -4.70
C ALA A 109 -7.32 25.36 -3.63
N ASP A 110 -7.94 24.25 -3.22
CA ASP A 110 -7.45 23.37 -2.15
C ASP A 110 -6.10 22.71 -2.47
N ASN A 111 -5.72 22.65 -3.75
CA ASN A 111 -4.44 22.11 -4.21
C ASN A 111 -3.36 23.17 -4.48
N VAL A 112 -3.61 24.44 -4.17
CA VAL A 112 -2.66 25.54 -4.45
C VAL A 112 -2.20 26.16 -3.14
N CYS A 113 -0.88 26.19 -2.97
CA CYS A 113 -0.22 26.92 -1.91
C CYS A 113 0.35 28.23 -2.46
N GLU A 114 -0.09 29.35 -1.89
CA GLU A 114 0.31 30.70 -2.27
C GLU A 114 1.38 31.24 -1.33
N PRO A 115 2.37 31.99 -1.83
CA PRO A 115 3.40 32.55 -0.97
C PRO A 115 2.78 33.47 0.06
N ILE A 116 3.13 33.26 1.33
CA ILE A 116 2.73 34.14 2.43
C ILE A 116 3.36 35.49 2.14
N GLY A 117 2.54 36.46 1.72
CA GLY A 117 2.98 37.79 1.39
C GLY A 117 3.73 38.38 2.58
N LYS A 118 5.07 38.49 2.48
CA LYS A 118 5.74 39.53 3.22
C LYS A 118 5.23 40.82 2.62
N ASN A 119 4.49 41.59 3.42
CA ASN A 119 4.22 42.99 3.13
C ASN A 119 5.58 43.66 2.89
N CYS A 120 6.05 43.67 1.64
CA CYS A 120 7.05 44.59 1.19
C CYS A 120 6.33 45.93 1.14
N THR A 121 6.15 46.57 2.30
CA THR A 121 5.90 48.00 2.33
C THR A 121 7.08 48.62 1.60
N GLN A 122 6.82 49.09 0.38
CA GLN A 122 7.77 49.88 -0.39
C GLN A 122 8.31 50.98 0.53
N SER A 123 9.59 50.87 0.92
CA SER A 123 10.31 52.00 1.45
C SER A 123 10.54 52.96 0.29
N LEU A 124 9.68 53.97 0.21
CA LEU A 124 9.91 55.21 -0.52
C LEU A 124 11.13 55.95 0.07
#